data_AF-X1JCS6-F1
#
_entry.id   AF-X1JCS6-F1
#
_cell.length_a   1.000
_cell.length_b   1.000
_cell.length_c   1.000
_cell.angle_alpha   90.00
_cell.angle_beta   90.00
_cell.angle_gamma   90.00
#
_symmetry.space_group_name_H-M   'P 1'
#
loop_
_entity.id
_entity.type
_entity.pdbx_description
1 polymer ?
#
loop_
_entity_poly.entity_id
_entity_poly.type
_entity_poly.pdbx_seq_one_letter_code
_entity_poly.pdbx_strand_id
1 'polypeptide(L)' 'MKPITKIINGRKYHLEHSVDSKIVAKSYVDIIRSHGYSARYFRNPNGYYSVYQGPKLKR' A
#
# COMPACT_ATOMS: atom_id res chain seq x y z
N MET A 1 4.26 -2.60 17.77
CA MET A 1 3.34 -3.28 16.81
C MET A 1 4.16 -3.88 15.68
N LYS A 2 3.94 -5.15 15.30
CA LYS A 2 4.60 -5.75 14.13
C LYS A 2 3.96 -5.16 12.85
N PRO A 3 4.73 -4.80 11.80
CA PRO A 3 4.16 -4.30 10.57
C PRO A 3 3.34 -5.39 9.88
N ILE A 4 2.07 -5.09 9.58
CA ILE A 4 1.19 -6.02 8.85
C ILE A 4 1.74 -6.14 7.43
N THR A 5 2.19 -7.35 7.07
CA THR A 5 2.83 -7.60 5.78
C THR A 5 1.95 -8.51 4.92
N LYS A 6 1.71 -8.12 3.67
CA LYS A 6 1.02 -8.92 2.65
C LYS A 6 2.03 -9.44 1.63
N ILE A 7 1.86 -10.67 1.15
CA ILE A 7 2.65 -11.20 0.04
C ILE A 7 1.77 -11.19 -1.20
N ILE A 8 2.22 -10.49 -2.25
CA ILE A 8 1.49 -10.35 -3.52
C ILE A 8 2.47 -10.75 -4.64
N ASN A 9 2.13 -11.79 -5.39
CA ASN A 9 2.97 -12.34 -6.47
C ASN A 9 4.43 -12.58 -6.03
N GLY A 10 4.61 -13.18 -4.85
CA GLY A 10 5.94 -13.48 -4.28
C GLY A 10 6.70 -12.26 -3.72
N ARG A 11 6.13 -11.05 -3.75
CA ARG A 11 6.75 -9.83 -3.21
C ARG A 11 6.11 -9.43 -1.88
N LYS A 12 6.92 -8.99 -0.92
CA LYS A 12 6.46 -8.50 0.40
C LYS A 12 6.00 -7.05 0.29
N TYR A 13 4.87 -6.76 0.93
CA TYR A 13 4.24 -5.45 0.99
C TYR A 13 3.90 -5.12 2.44
N HIS A 14 4.36 -3.99 2.95
CA HIS A 14 4.15 -3.53 4.32
C HIS A 14 2.98 -2.54 4.36
N LEU A 15 2.10 -2.69 5.35
CA LEU A 15 1.02 -1.76 5.61
C LEU A 15 1.61 -0.44 6.12
N GLU A 16 1.30 0.65 5.43
CA GLU A 16 1.71 2.01 5.82
C GLU A 16 0.54 2.76 6.47
N HIS A 17 -0.61 2.81 5.77
CA HIS A 17 -1.76 3.61 6.18
C HIS A 17 -3.08 2.85 5.98
N SER A 18 -4.06 3.17 6.82
CA SER A 18 -5.47 2.82 6.60
C SER A 18 -6.29 4.09 6.58
N VAL A 19 -7.02 4.34 5.50
CA VAL A 19 -7.80 5.56 5.27
C VAL A 19 -9.23 5.19 4.89
N ASP A 20 -10.20 6.04 5.18
CA ASP A 20 -11.61 5.81 4.87
C ASP A 20 -11.99 6.16 3.42
N SER A 21 -11.16 6.96 2.74
CA SER A 21 -11.42 7.43 1.38
C SER A 21 -10.55 6.74 0.32
N LYS A 22 -11.21 6.25 -0.75
CA LYS A 22 -10.55 5.68 -1.93
C LYS A 22 -9.60 6.67 -2.61
N ILE A 23 -10.00 7.94 -2.69
CA ILE A 23 -9.22 8.99 -3.36
C ILE A 23 -7.93 9.25 -2.60
N VAL A 24 -8.02 9.31 -1.26
CA VAL A 24 -6.86 9.47 -0.39
C VAL A 24 -5.94 8.24 -0.50
N ALA A 25 -6.49 7.02 -0.48
CA ALA A 25 -5.71 5.79 -0.64
C ALA A 25 -4.94 5.74 -1.96
N LYS A 26 -5.58 6.19 -3.06
CA LYS A 26 -4.93 6.31 -4.38
C LYS A 26 -3.79 7.32 -4.35
N SER A 27 -4.01 8.49 -3.76
CA SER A 27 -2.99 9.54 -3.66
C SER A 27 -1.74 9.06 -2.92
N TYR A 28 -1.90 8.33 -1.81
CA TYR A 28 -0.77 7.69 -1.11
C TYR A 28 -0.02 6.68 -1.98
N VAL A 29 -0.74 5.84 -2.73
CA VAL A 29 -0.11 4.89 -3.66
C VAL A 29 0.71 5.61 -4.72
N ASP A 30 0.20 6.71 -5.26
CA ASP A 30 0.91 7.49 -6.29
C ASP A 30 2.17 8.17 -5.72
N ILE A 31 2.12 8.69 -4.48
CA ILE A 31 3.29 9.23 -3.76
C ILE A 31 4.35 8.14 -3.51
N ILE A 32 3.96 6.96 -3.03
CA ILE A 32 4.93 5.88 -2.78
C ILE A 32 5.58 5.43 -4.10
N ARG A 33 4.81 5.41 -5.19
CA ARG A 33 5.32 5.09 -6.53
C ARG A 33 6.26 6.15 -7.08
N SER A 34 6.04 7.44 -6.82
CA SER A 34 6.93 8.51 -7.26
C SER A 34 8.30 8.44 -6.57
N HIS A 35 8.36 7.92 -5.33
CA HIS A 35 9.61 7.58 -4.64
C HIS A 35 10.30 6.30 -5.16
N GLY A 36 9.74 5.68 -6.20
CA GLY A 36 10.31 4.50 -6.84
C GLY A 36 10.01 3.20 -6.09
N TYR A 37 8.94 3.13 -5.30
CA TYR A 37 8.49 1.88 -4.68
C TYR A 37 7.24 1.33 -5.38
N SER A 38 7.05 0.02 -5.33
CA SER A 38 5.76 -0.56 -5.69
C SER A 38 4.75 -0.25 -4.58
N ALA A 39 3.50 0.06 -4.94
CA ALA A 39 2.46 0.30 -3.94
C ALA A 39 1.09 -0.12 -4.47
N ARG A 40 0.22 -0.56 -3.55
CA ARG A 40 -1.16 -0.96 -3.81
C ARG A 40 -2.04 -0.66 -2.60
N TYR A 41 -3.30 -0.32 -2.83
CA TYR A 41 -4.30 -0.26 -1.76
C TYR A 41 -5.34 -1.36 -1.94
N PHE A 42 -5.95 -1.78 -0.83
CA PHE A 42 -7.05 -2.75 -0.81
C PHE A 42 -8.20 -2.22 0.04
N ARG A 43 -9.44 -2.38 -0.42
CA ARG A 43 -10.62 -2.11 0.41
C ARG A 43 -10.78 -3.26 1.40
N ASN A 44 -10.91 -2.92 2.67
CA ASN A 44 -11.14 -3.84 3.77
C ASN A 44 -12.64 -4.04 4.00
N PRO A 45 -13.04 -5.14 4.67
CA PRO A 45 -14.45 -5.42 4.99
C PRO A 45 -15.12 -4.34 5.84
N ASN A 46 -14.35 -3.63 6.67
CA ASN A 46 -14.83 -2.53 7.51
C ASN A 46 -15.04 -1.21 6.75
N GLY A 47 -14.91 -1.20 5.42
CA GLY A 47 -15.12 -0.02 4.58
C GLY A 47 -13.87 0.85 4.36
N TYR A 48 -12.81 0.66 5.15
CA TYR A 48 -11.55 1.38 5.00
C TYR A 48 -10.70 0.85 3.84
N TYR A 49 -9.68 1.60 3.45
CA TYR A 49 -8.68 1.25 2.45
C TYR A 49 -7.30 1.17 3.11
N SER A 50 -6.68 0.00 3.06
CA SER A 50 -5.31 -0.20 3.53
C SER A 50 -4.32 -0.04 2.38
N VAL A 51 -3.38 0.88 2.54
CA VAL A 51 -2.30 1.20 1.61
C VAL A 51 -1.06 0.42 2.01
N TYR A 52 -0.48 -0.27 1.03
CA TYR A 52 0.71 -1.08 1.22
C TYR A 52 1.85 -0.64 0.32
N GLN A 53 3.04 -0.54 0.89
CA GLN A 53 4.31 -0.31 0.21
C GLN A 53 5.05 -1.63 -0.01
N GLY A 54 5.41 -1.91 -1.26
CA GLY A 54 6.18 -3.06 -1.67
C GLY A 54 7.66 -2.74 -1.91
N PRO A 55 8.39 -3.65 -2.58
CA PRO A 55 9.80 -3.44 -2.88
C PRO A 55 10.03 -2.22 -3.78
N LYS A 56 11.24 -1.66 -3.70
CA LYS A 56 11.73 -0.62 -4.60
C LYS A 56 11.68 -1.14 -6.03
N LEU A 57 11.08 -0.37 -6.93
CA LEU A 57 11.11 -0.58 -8.37
C LEU A 57 12.56 -0.34 -8.81
N LYS A 58 13.23 -1.39 -9.27
CA LYS A 58 14.52 -1.23 -9.94
C LYS A 58 14.23 -0.52 -11.27
N ARG A 59 14.77 0.69 -11.43
CA ARG A 59 14.81 1.40 -12.71
C ARG A 59 15.93 0.82 -13.55
#